data_AF-A0A6G9YWB1-F1
#
_entry.id   AF-A0A6G9YWB1-F1
#
_cell.length_a   1.000
_cell.length_b   1.000
_cell.length_c   1.000
_cell.angle_alpha   90.00
_cell.angle_beta   90.00
_cell.angle_gamma   90.00
#
_symmetry.space_group_name_H-M   'P 1'
#
loop_
_entity.id
_entity.type
_entity.pdbx_description
1 polymer ?
#
loop_
_entity_poly.entity_id
_entity_poly.type
_entity_poly.pdbx_seq_one_letter_code
_entity_poly.pdbx_strand_id
1 'polypeptide(L)'
;MRSKTKFALPAVAAVISGLGLSTGVAEAEVESRRSGCLWAGTSHSQGAEVIAGGWTFQCTADVGGVPTWAPGGATSQAGTVPNPGAYTNPQGLFSPGARQPGTSYTDYCVGNQLVEGTNDVYQAVESGGLVFWKAAAPISDWKFDSNSPRPEPTWRSTSNCYRGSLL
;
A
#
# COMPACT_ATOMS: atom_id res chain seq x y z
N MET A 1 17.51 -50.10 -49.34
CA MET A 1 18.67 -50.89 -48.87
C MET A 1 19.46 -50.08 -47.86
N ARG A 2 20.01 -50.76 -46.85
CA ARG A 2 20.61 -50.24 -45.61
C ARG A 2 22.05 -49.71 -45.80
N SER A 3 22.34 -48.63 -45.05
CA SER A 3 23.54 -48.37 -44.21
C SER A 3 24.89 -48.02 -44.87
N LYS A 4 25.53 -46.91 -44.43
CA LYS A 4 26.55 -46.91 -43.36
C LYS A 4 27.07 -45.50 -43.01
N THR A 5 27.02 -45.21 -41.72
CA THR A 5 27.57 -44.06 -40.98
C THR A 5 29.10 -43.96 -41.07
N LYS A 6 29.65 -42.74 -41.12
CA LYS A 6 30.97 -42.41 -40.53
C LYS A 6 30.96 -41.01 -39.90
N PHE A 7 31.37 -40.97 -38.64
CA PHE A 7 31.58 -39.81 -37.78
C PHE A 7 32.81 -38.98 -38.22
N ALA A 8 32.71 -37.66 -38.07
CA ALA A 8 33.84 -36.78 -37.74
C ALA A 8 33.33 -35.44 -37.13
N LEU A 9 33.57 -35.25 -35.84
CA LEU A 9 33.77 -33.95 -35.16
C LEU A 9 35.31 -33.75 -35.02
N PRO A 10 35.89 -32.57 -34.70
CA PRO A 10 35.27 -31.32 -34.18
C PRO A 10 35.82 -30.01 -34.80
N ALA A 11 35.17 -28.87 -34.53
CA ALA A 11 35.88 -27.58 -34.37
C ALA A 11 35.01 -26.61 -33.55
N VAL A 12 35.57 -26.20 -32.40
CA VAL A 12 35.07 -25.13 -31.54
C VAL A 12 35.30 -23.79 -32.22
N ALA A 13 34.27 -22.97 -32.32
CA ALA A 13 34.40 -21.53 -32.52
C ALA A 13 33.53 -20.82 -31.48
N ALA A 14 34.17 -20.30 -30.43
CA ALA A 14 33.56 -19.40 -29.48
C ALA A 14 33.33 -18.04 -30.16
N VAL A 15 32.09 -17.56 -30.17
CA VAL A 15 31.76 -16.16 -30.46
C VAL A 15 31.10 -15.60 -29.21
N ILE A 16 31.90 -14.93 -28.39
CA ILE A 16 31.43 -13.96 -27.39
C ILE A 16 31.36 -12.64 -28.13
N SER A 17 30.17 -12.04 -28.25
CA SER A 17 29.92 -10.59 -28.20
C SER A 17 28.48 -10.29 -28.64
N GLY A 18 27.71 -9.67 -27.75
CA GLY A 18 26.38 -9.16 -28.08
C GLY A 18 25.44 -9.09 -26.89
N LEU A 19 25.83 -8.33 -25.85
CA LEU A 19 24.91 -7.87 -24.81
C LEU A 19 23.70 -7.15 -25.44
N GLY A 20 22.50 -7.48 -24.96
CA GLY A 20 21.29 -6.75 -25.33
C GLY A 20 20.00 -7.42 -24.87
N LEU A 21 19.95 -7.96 -23.65
CA LEU A 21 18.72 -8.43 -23.01
C LEU A 21 18.67 -7.86 -21.59
N SER A 22 17.48 -7.43 -21.17
CA SER A 22 17.14 -6.56 -20.01
C SER A 22 17.42 -5.08 -20.29
N THR A 23 16.42 -4.18 -20.37
CA THR A 23 15.65 -3.67 -19.22
C THR A 23 14.24 -3.16 -19.60
N GLY A 24 13.38 -3.99 -20.20
CA GLY A 24 12.00 -3.58 -20.56
C GLY A 24 10.96 -3.68 -19.43
N VAL A 25 11.30 -4.25 -18.27
CA VAL A 25 10.31 -4.60 -17.23
C VAL A 25 10.00 -3.44 -16.27
N ALA A 26 10.93 -2.47 -16.14
CA ALA A 26 10.79 -1.41 -15.15
C ALA A 26 9.76 -0.33 -15.52
N GLU A 27 9.64 0.04 -16.80
CA GLU A 27 8.73 1.13 -17.20
C GLU A 27 7.27 0.67 -17.23
N ALA A 28 6.99 -0.56 -17.70
CA ALA A 28 5.64 -1.10 -17.73
C ALA A 28 5.06 -1.36 -16.33
N GLU A 29 5.87 -1.83 -15.37
CA GLU A 29 5.44 -2.00 -13.97
C GLU A 29 5.22 -0.64 -13.27
N VAL A 30 6.04 0.37 -13.58
CA VAL A 30 5.86 1.72 -13.03
C VAL A 30 4.64 2.42 -13.65
N GLU A 31 4.39 2.25 -14.94
CA GLU A 31 3.23 2.80 -15.63
C GLU A 31 1.93 2.11 -15.18
N SER A 32 1.96 0.78 -14.99
CA SER A 32 0.84 0.02 -14.43
C SER A 32 0.53 0.39 -12.98
N ARG A 33 1.51 0.84 -12.19
CA ARG A 33 1.28 1.40 -10.83
C ARG A 33 0.73 2.82 -10.87
N ARG A 34 0.88 3.54 -11.98
CA ARG A 34 0.31 4.89 -12.20
C ARG A 34 -1.09 4.86 -12.80
N SER A 35 -1.53 3.72 -13.36
CA SER A 35 -2.85 3.57 -13.96
C SER A 35 -3.93 3.07 -12.99
N GLY A 36 -3.63 2.96 -11.70
CA GLY A 36 -4.53 2.34 -10.72
C GLY A 36 -4.20 2.72 -9.28
N CYS A 37 -5.08 2.37 -8.36
CA CYS A 37 -4.93 2.69 -6.94
C CYS A 37 -4.21 1.57 -6.20
N LEU A 38 -3.43 1.92 -5.20
CA LEU A 38 -2.75 0.97 -4.33
C LEU A 38 -3.54 0.79 -3.02
N TRP A 39 -3.65 -0.46 -2.58
CA TRP A 39 -4.15 -0.83 -1.27
C TRP A 39 -3.24 -1.90 -0.66
N ALA A 40 -2.54 -1.57 0.43
CA ALA A 40 -1.56 -2.46 1.08
C ALA A 40 -0.56 -3.09 0.08
N GLY A 41 -0.08 -2.31 -0.90
CA GLY A 41 0.86 -2.74 -1.94
C GLY A 41 0.23 -3.48 -3.12
N THR A 42 -1.07 -3.80 -3.06
CA THR A 42 -1.80 -4.42 -4.18
C THR A 42 -2.38 -3.36 -5.09
N SER A 43 -2.22 -3.52 -6.41
CA SER A 43 -2.77 -2.60 -7.41
C SER A 43 -4.20 -2.96 -7.80
N HIS A 44 -5.04 -1.94 -7.92
CA HIS A 44 -6.44 -2.01 -8.35
C HIS A 44 -6.64 -1.10 -9.56
N SER A 45 -7.35 -1.57 -10.59
CA SER A 45 -7.63 -0.78 -11.79
C SER A 45 -8.53 0.42 -11.49
N GLN A 46 -8.45 1.46 -12.32
CA GLN A 46 -9.44 2.54 -12.32
C GLN A 46 -10.87 1.99 -12.41
N GLY A 47 -11.79 2.57 -11.64
CA GLY A 47 -13.17 2.12 -11.50
C GLY A 47 -13.37 0.91 -10.57
N ALA A 48 -12.31 0.26 -10.08
CA ALA A 48 -12.43 -0.83 -9.12
C ALA A 48 -13.05 -0.33 -7.80
N GLU A 49 -13.87 -1.17 -7.18
CA GLU A 49 -14.44 -0.92 -5.86
C GLU A 49 -13.86 -1.90 -4.85
N VAL A 50 -13.52 -1.39 -3.67
CA VAL A 50 -13.08 -2.19 -2.52
C VAL A 50 -13.88 -1.84 -1.28
N ILE A 51 -13.93 -2.77 -0.33
CA ILE A 51 -14.66 -2.61 0.92
C ILE A 51 -13.67 -2.73 2.07
N ALA A 52 -13.66 -1.74 2.94
CA ALA A 52 -12.79 -1.72 4.11
C ALA A 52 -13.42 -0.91 5.24
N GLY A 53 -13.31 -1.41 6.46
CA GLY A 53 -13.77 -0.66 7.65
C GLY A 53 -15.27 -0.36 7.67
N GLY A 54 -16.09 -1.09 6.90
CA GLY A 54 -17.51 -0.81 6.75
C GLY A 54 -17.84 0.30 5.74
N TRP A 55 -16.93 0.63 4.83
CA TRP A 55 -17.11 1.62 3.78
C TRP A 55 -16.74 1.05 2.41
N THR A 56 -17.40 1.52 1.36
CA THR A 56 -16.95 1.30 -0.02
C THR A 56 -15.94 2.39 -0.42
N PHE A 57 -14.98 2.02 -1.26
CA PHE A 57 -14.00 2.93 -1.85
C PHE A 57 -13.88 2.63 -3.34
N GLN A 58 -14.01 3.65 -4.17
CA GLN A 58 -13.84 3.53 -5.62
C GLN A 58 -12.49 4.10 -6.03
N CYS A 59 -11.74 3.33 -6.83
CA CYS A 59 -10.52 3.82 -7.44
C CYS A 59 -10.87 4.78 -8.57
N THR A 60 -10.45 6.03 -8.41
CA THR A 60 -10.69 7.13 -9.35
C THR A 60 -9.37 7.84 -9.64
N ALA A 61 -9.42 8.93 -10.39
CA ALA A 61 -8.31 9.85 -10.55
C ALA A 61 -8.75 11.25 -10.12
N ASP A 62 -7.86 12.00 -9.46
CA ASP A 62 -8.11 13.39 -9.15
C ASP A 62 -8.01 14.30 -10.39
N VAL A 63 -8.14 15.62 -10.21
CA VAL A 63 -8.04 16.59 -11.31
C VAL A 63 -6.68 16.60 -12.01
N GLY A 64 -5.62 16.13 -11.33
CA GLY A 64 -4.27 15.99 -11.88
C GLY A 64 -4.00 14.61 -12.49
N GLY A 65 -4.99 13.71 -12.49
CA GLY A 65 -4.85 12.34 -12.98
C GLY A 65 -4.18 11.38 -11.98
N VAL A 66 -3.99 11.79 -10.72
CA VAL A 66 -3.39 10.92 -9.70
C VAL A 66 -4.43 9.89 -9.23
N PRO A 67 -4.12 8.59 -9.26
CA PRO A 67 -5.03 7.57 -8.75
C PRO A 67 -5.35 7.78 -7.27
N THR A 68 -6.63 7.90 -6.93
CA THR A 68 -7.13 8.17 -5.59
C THR A 68 -8.36 7.35 -5.27
N TRP A 69 -8.48 6.92 -4.02
CA TRP A 69 -9.67 6.27 -3.49
C TRP A 69 -10.71 7.32 -3.10
N ALA A 70 -11.83 7.34 -3.82
CA ALA A 70 -13.00 8.11 -3.43
C ALA A 70 -13.83 7.31 -2.42
N PRO A 71 -14.08 7.82 -1.21
CA PRO A 71 -14.97 7.16 -0.26
C PRO A 71 -16.40 7.17 -0.81
N GLY A 72 -17.03 6.00 -0.81
CA GLY A 72 -18.45 5.84 -1.11
C GLY A 72 -19.30 5.86 0.15
N GLY A 73 -20.30 4.99 0.19
CA GLY A 73 -21.23 4.87 1.31
C GLY A 73 -20.77 3.89 2.39
N ALA A 74 -21.32 4.04 3.59
CA ALA A 74 -21.22 3.01 4.60
C ALA A 74 -21.94 1.73 4.12
N THR A 75 -21.38 0.57 4.44
CA THR A 75 -21.89 -0.74 4.05
C THR A 75 -21.83 -1.73 5.22
N SER A 76 -22.55 -2.84 5.08
CA SER A 76 -22.53 -4.02 5.97
C SER A 76 -21.82 -5.22 5.35
N GLN A 77 -21.36 -5.10 4.10
CA GLN A 77 -20.58 -6.14 3.43
C GLN A 77 -19.22 -6.31 4.10
N ALA A 78 -18.70 -7.54 4.05
CA ALA A 78 -17.38 -7.87 4.57
C ALA A 78 -16.27 -7.16 3.77
N GLY A 79 -15.14 -6.89 4.44
CA GLY A 79 -13.96 -6.33 3.79
C GLY A 79 -13.46 -7.19 2.62
N THR A 80 -13.09 -6.55 1.51
CA THR A 80 -12.56 -7.22 0.30
C THR A 80 -11.05 -7.03 0.13
N VAL A 81 -10.44 -6.23 1.01
CA VAL A 81 -9.00 -5.91 0.98
C VAL A 81 -8.39 -6.03 2.38
N PRO A 82 -7.07 -6.26 2.48
CA PRO A 82 -6.38 -6.32 3.77
C PRO A 82 -6.46 -4.99 4.53
N ASN A 83 -6.61 -5.08 5.84
CA ASN A 83 -6.62 -3.92 6.74
C ASN A 83 -5.51 -4.05 7.79
N PRO A 84 -4.22 -3.93 7.39
CA PRO A 84 -3.09 -4.12 8.30
C PRO A 84 -2.90 -2.96 9.29
N GLY A 85 -3.67 -1.88 9.18
CA GLY A 85 -3.50 -0.66 9.95
C GLY A 85 -2.48 0.30 9.34
N ALA A 86 -2.42 1.50 9.88
CA ALA A 86 -1.40 2.50 9.54
C ALA A 86 -0.08 2.17 10.25
N TYR A 87 0.54 1.02 9.93
CA TYR A 87 1.70 0.46 10.64
C TYR A 87 3.06 0.96 10.14
N THR A 88 3.08 1.66 9.00
CA THR A 88 4.30 2.13 8.34
C THR A 88 4.00 3.34 7.46
N ASN A 89 5.02 3.91 6.81
CA ASN A 89 4.86 4.96 5.81
C ASN A 89 3.97 4.46 4.65
N PRO A 90 2.89 5.18 4.28
CA PRO A 90 1.96 4.73 3.24
C PRO A 90 2.54 4.82 1.81
N GLN A 91 3.66 5.51 1.62
CA GLN A 91 4.26 5.72 0.30
C GLN A 91 4.51 4.39 -0.42
N GLY A 92 3.95 4.26 -1.63
CA GLY A 92 4.09 3.06 -2.46
C GLY A 92 3.28 1.84 -1.98
N LEU A 93 2.52 1.97 -0.89
CA LEU A 93 1.63 0.93 -0.36
C LEU A 93 0.16 1.32 -0.46
N PHE A 94 -0.15 2.59 -0.29
CA PHE A 94 -1.51 3.12 -0.32
C PHE A 94 -1.58 4.35 -1.22
N SER A 95 -2.59 4.37 -2.11
CA SER A 95 -2.95 5.59 -2.83
C SER A 95 -3.69 6.56 -1.91
N PRO A 96 -3.68 7.87 -2.24
CA PRO A 96 -4.47 8.86 -1.53
C PRO A 96 -5.94 8.44 -1.39
N GLY A 97 -6.57 8.82 -0.28
CA GLY A 97 -7.95 8.47 0.05
C GLY A 97 -8.12 7.11 0.74
N ALA A 98 -7.15 6.19 0.65
CA ALA A 98 -7.20 4.92 1.37
C ALA A 98 -7.24 5.18 2.88
N ARG A 99 -8.03 4.39 3.62
CA ARG A 99 -8.15 4.48 5.07
C ARG A 99 -7.69 3.21 5.76
N GLN A 100 -7.05 3.37 6.91
CA GLN A 100 -6.59 2.27 7.77
C GLN A 100 -6.79 2.65 9.24
N PRO A 101 -7.10 1.67 10.12
CA PRO A 101 -7.13 1.93 11.55
C PRO A 101 -5.71 2.29 12.04
N GLY A 102 -5.62 3.21 13.00
CA GLY A 102 -4.33 3.65 13.54
C GLY A 102 -3.60 2.55 14.31
N THR A 103 -2.30 2.72 14.47
CA THR A 103 -1.40 1.81 15.21
C THR A 103 -0.44 2.62 16.08
N SER A 104 0.46 1.97 16.81
CA SER A 104 1.53 2.68 17.53
C SER A 104 2.48 3.48 16.62
N TYR A 105 2.52 3.18 15.31
CA TYR A 105 3.26 4.00 14.33
C TYR A 105 2.67 5.42 14.21
N THR A 106 1.36 5.54 14.40
CA THR A 106 0.64 6.82 14.32
C THR A 106 0.53 7.55 15.66
N ASP A 107 1.17 7.05 16.71
CA ASP A 107 1.24 7.75 17.99
C ASP A 107 2.01 9.07 17.84
N TYR A 108 1.53 10.10 18.53
CA TYR A 108 2.22 11.38 18.59
C TYR A 108 2.00 12.07 19.94
N CYS A 109 2.79 13.10 20.21
CA CYS A 109 2.72 13.85 21.46
C CYS A 109 2.13 15.24 21.24
N VAL A 110 1.20 15.64 22.11
CA VAL A 110 0.75 17.02 22.25
C VAL A 110 1.24 17.53 23.61
N GLY A 111 2.30 18.35 23.59
CA GLY A 111 3.02 18.69 24.82
C GLY A 111 3.58 17.44 25.49
N ASN A 112 3.22 17.20 26.75
CA ASN A 112 3.61 16.00 27.49
C ASN A 112 2.47 14.98 27.57
N GLN A 113 1.55 14.96 26.60
CA GLN A 113 0.48 13.97 26.51
C GLN A 113 0.69 13.09 25.29
N LEU A 114 0.58 11.77 25.48
CA LEU A 114 0.51 10.81 24.38
C LEU A 114 -0.90 10.86 23.79
N VAL A 115 -0.96 11.03 22.48
CA VAL A 115 -2.16 10.74 21.68
C VAL A 115 -1.92 9.40 21.01
N GLU A 116 -2.66 8.39 21.46
CA GLU A 116 -2.55 7.05 20.91
C GLU A 116 -3.20 7.02 19.53
N GLY A 117 -2.44 6.64 18.50
CA GLY A 117 -2.94 6.56 17.14
C GLY A 117 -4.03 5.50 16.99
N THR A 118 -4.02 4.46 17.82
CA THR A 118 -5.05 3.40 17.84
C THR A 118 -6.48 3.89 18.11
N ASN A 119 -6.64 5.13 18.58
CA ASN A 119 -7.95 5.75 18.80
C ASN A 119 -8.56 6.38 17.54
N ASP A 120 -7.83 6.43 16.43
CA ASP A 120 -8.26 7.08 15.19
C ASP A 120 -8.15 6.15 13.97
N VAL A 121 -8.88 6.53 12.92
CA VAL A 121 -8.71 6.06 11.54
C VAL A 121 -7.87 7.08 10.79
N TYR A 122 -6.87 6.60 10.08
CA TYR A 122 -5.97 7.43 9.28
C TYR A 122 -6.28 7.28 7.80
N GLN A 123 -6.26 8.40 7.09
CA GLN A 123 -6.36 8.47 5.64
C GLN A 123 -4.99 8.77 5.04
N ALA A 124 -4.64 8.06 3.98
CA ALA A 124 -3.49 8.38 3.15
C ALA A 124 -3.81 9.67 2.38
N VAL A 125 -2.95 10.68 2.52
CA VAL A 125 -3.11 11.98 1.87
C VAL A 125 -1.84 12.33 1.11
N GLU A 126 -2.00 12.95 -0.05
CA GLU A 126 -0.89 13.43 -0.88
C GLU A 126 -0.57 14.89 -0.55
N SER A 127 0.72 15.22 -0.50
CA SER A 127 1.20 16.59 -0.55
C SER A 127 2.64 16.62 -1.06
N GLY A 128 2.88 17.42 -2.11
CA GLY A 128 4.23 17.67 -2.61
C GLY A 128 4.92 16.44 -3.19
N GLY A 129 4.16 15.50 -3.75
CA GLY A 129 4.63 14.24 -4.33
C GLY A 129 4.83 13.11 -3.31
N LEU A 130 4.49 13.34 -2.05
CA LEU A 130 4.60 12.36 -0.97
C LEU A 130 3.24 12.00 -0.40
N VAL A 131 3.10 10.76 0.05
CA VAL A 131 1.90 10.26 0.73
C VAL A 131 2.20 10.06 2.21
N PHE A 132 1.33 10.56 3.07
CA PHE A 132 1.43 10.45 4.53
C PHE A 132 0.09 10.09 5.15
N TRP A 133 0.12 9.59 6.39
CA TRP A 133 -1.09 9.34 7.16
C TRP A 133 -1.57 10.63 7.82
N LYS A 134 -2.88 10.86 7.77
CA LYS A 134 -3.56 11.93 8.50
C LYS A 134 -4.80 11.39 9.20
N ALA A 135 -4.97 11.71 10.48
CA ALA A 135 -6.17 11.33 11.22
C ALA A 135 -7.43 11.89 10.53
N ALA A 136 -8.44 11.05 10.35
CA ALA A 136 -9.61 11.34 9.53
C ALA A 136 -10.95 11.11 10.26
N ALA A 137 -10.99 10.19 11.23
CA ALA A 137 -12.18 9.85 12.02
C ALA A 137 -11.76 9.12 13.30
N PRO A 138 -12.62 9.04 14.34
CA PRO A 138 -12.37 8.16 15.48
C PRO A 138 -12.45 6.67 15.10
N ILE A 139 -11.76 5.80 15.84
CA ILE A 139 -11.75 4.35 15.57
C ILE A 139 -13.15 3.70 15.68
N SER A 140 -14.09 4.33 16.40
CA SER A 140 -15.49 3.90 16.47
C SER A 140 -16.20 3.86 15.11
N ASP A 141 -15.69 4.61 14.13
CA ASP A 141 -16.27 4.68 12.79
C ASP A 141 -15.72 3.56 11.87
N TRP A 142 -14.73 2.80 12.34
CA TRP A 142 -14.16 1.65 11.65
C TRP A 142 -14.82 0.35 12.09
N LYS A 143 -15.44 -0.36 11.16
CA LYS A 143 -15.95 -1.70 11.41
C LYS A 143 -14.86 -2.74 11.17
N PHE A 144 -14.53 -3.49 12.21
CA PHE A 144 -13.67 -4.66 12.11
C PHE A 144 -14.48 -5.88 11.73
N ASP A 145 -14.12 -6.54 10.64
CA ASP A 145 -14.65 -7.88 10.33
C ASP A 145 -14.29 -8.83 11.48
N SER A 146 -15.14 -9.83 11.75
CA SER A 146 -14.98 -10.74 12.90
C SER A 146 -13.65 -11.49 12.92
N ASN A 147 -13.01 -11.65 11.76
CA ASN A 147 -11.76 -12.39 11.58
C ASN A 147 -10.57 -11.47 11.27
N SER A 148 -10.78 -10.15 11.27
CA SER A 148 -9.71 -9.18 10.99
C SER A 148 -8.97 -8.83 12.29
N PRO A 149 -7.63 -8.91 12.30
CA PRO A 149 -6.84 -8.46 13.43
C PRO A 149 -7.18 -7.00 13.75
N ARG A 150 -7.39 -6.71 15.03
CA ARG A 150 -7.45 -5.34 15.51
C ARG A 150 -6.03 -4.86 15.76
N PRO A 151 -5.70 -3.58 15.50
CA PRO A 151 -4.45 -3.02 15.97
C PRO A 151 -4.33 -3.25 17.47
N GLU A 152 -3.20 -3.81 17.89
CA GLU A 152 -2.87 -3.96 19.29
C GLU A 152 -2.84 -2.57 19.97
N PRO A 153 -3.21 -2.47 21.25
CA PRO A 153 -3.03 -1.24 22.02
C PRO A 153 -1.60 -0.72 21.89
N THR A 154 -1.43 0.61 22.01
CA THR A 154 -0.07 1.15 22.00
C THR A 154 0.74 0.62 23.18
N TRP A 155 2.00 0.27 22.90
CA TRP A 155 3.00 -0.06 23.92
C TRP A 155 3.65 1.19 24.52
N ARG A 156 3.42 2.36 23.91
CA ARG A 156 3.96 3.65 24.35
C ARG A 156 3.11 4.22 25.48
N SER A 157 3.71 5.10 26.26
CA SER A 157 3.02 5.80 27.34
C SER A 157 3.34 7.30 27.30
N THR A 158 2.63 8.08 28.10
CA THR A 158 2.92 9.51 28.30
C THR A 158 4.37 9.79 28.69
N SER A 159 5.07 8.85 29.33
CA SER A 159 6.48 9.00 29.66
C SER A 159 7.41 9.09 28.44
N ASN A 160 6.95 8.62 27.27
CA ASN A 160 7.65 8.78 26.00
C ASN A 160 7.50 10.18 25.39
N CYS A 161 6.67 11.06 25.97
CA CYS A 161 6.42 12.41 25.46
C CYS A 161 7.21 13.46 26.22
N TYR A 162 8.05 14.21 25.49
CA TYR A 162 8.75 15.37 26.03
C TYR A 162 8.65 16.57 25.09
N ARG A 163 8.02 17.66 25.58
CA ARG A 163 7.86 18.92 24.84
C ARG A 163 7.27 18.73 23.43
N GLY A 164 6.32 17.81 23.29
CA GLY A 164 5.63 17.50 22.03
C GLY A 164 6.41 16.55 21.11
N SER A 165 7.58 16.07 21.52
CA SER A 165 8.34 15.05 20.79
C SER A 165 8.12 13.68 21.42
N LEU A 166 7.94 12.68 20.58
CA LEU A 166 7.88 11.27 20.97
C LEU A 166 9.29 10.68 20.90
N LEU A 167 9.74 10.13 22.03
CA LEU A 167 11.10 9.61 22.24
C LEU A 167 11.20 8.09 22.00
#